data_AF-A0A2D9KTJ1-F1
#
_entry.id   AF-A0A2D9KTJ1-F1
#
_cell.length_a   1.000
_cell.length_b   1.000
_cell.length_c   1.000
_cell.angle_alpha   90.00
_cell.angle_beta   90.00
_cell.angle_gamma   90.00
#
_symmetry.space_group_name_H-M   'P 1'
#
loop_
_entity.id
_entity.type
_entity.pdbx_description
1 polymer ?
#
loop_
_entity_poly.entity_id
_entity_poly.type
_entity_poly.pdbx_seq_one_letter_code
_entity_poly.pdbx_strand_id
1 'polypeptide(L)'
;MKNQFFIKSIGLMLGFMVLPVQALTPVPVPTEPIYYEPPVVQITDEIRKHSCVEIDGAINQLHPYRYSYKPGFYEDGSNKLAATLIAFDTIPIVEGWLGLAYLGYSSLVDEKEARRTQQVEQKIAMLQRVKAEKHCFE
;
A
#
# COMPACT_ATOMS: atom_id res chain seq x y z
N MET A 1 -32.25 49.76 -14.44
CA MET A 1 -31.10 49.02 -13.85
C MET A 1 -31.42 48.25 -12.56
N LYS A 2 -32.42 48.65 -11.75
CA LYS A 2 -32.77 47.97 -10.47
C LYS A 2 -33.29 46.53 -10.61
N ASN A 3 -34.06 46.23 -11.67
CA ASN A 3 -34.67 44.91 -11.87
C ASN A 3 -33.68 43.80 -12.27
N GLN A 4 -32.61 44.11 -13.02
CA GLN A 4 -31.63 43.09 -13.40
C GLN A 4 -30.80 42.59 -12.21
N PHE A 5 -30.54 43.45 -11.23
CA PHE A 5 -29.81 43.08 -10.01
C PHE A 5 -30.66 42.17 -9.11
N PHE A 6 -31.97 42.41 -9.06
CA PHE A 6 -32.91 41.60 -8.28
C PHE A 6 -33.12 40.20 -8.87
N ILE A 7 -33.19 40.08 -10.20
CA ILE A 7 -33.34 38.78 -10.88
C ILE A 7 -32.06 37.93 -10.73
N LYS A 8 -30.86 38.55 -10.79
CA LYS A 8 -29.60 37.84 -10.56
C LYS A 8 -29.44 37.35 -9.11
N SER A 9 -29.88 38.14 -8.14
CA SER A 9 -29.91 37.77 -6.72
C SER A 9 -30.83 36.57 -6.44
N ILE A 10 -32.03 36.57 -7.02
CA ILE A 10 -32.99 35.46 -6.88
C ILE A 10 -32.46 34.19 -7.56
N GLY A 11 -31.84 34.31 -8.74
CA GLY A 11 -31.22 33.17 -9.43
C GLY A 11 -30.07 32.52 -8.64
N LEU A 12 -29.26 33.34 -7.96
CA LEU A 12 -28.16 32.87 -7.11
C LEU A 12 -28.69 32.17 -5.84
N MET A 13 -29.72 32.71 -5.22
CA MET A 13 -30.37 32.12 -4.04
C MET A 13 -31.11 30.81 -4.37
N LEU A 14 -31.77 30.73 -5.53
CA LEU A 14 -32.44 29.49 -5.95
C LEU A 14 -31.43 28.38 -6.27
N GLY A 15 -30.25 28.71 -6.82
CA GLY A 15 -29.20 27.74 -7.12
C GLY A 15 -28.60 27.06 -5.89
N PHE A 16 -28.56 27.75 -4.74
CA PHE A 16 -28.06 27.18 -3.48
C PHE A 16 -29.05 26.23 -2.79
N MET A 17 -30.35 26.33 -3.09
CA MET A 17 -31.38 25.49 -2.45
C MET A 17 -31.54 24.10 -3.08
N VAL A 18 -30.90 23.82 -4.22
CA VAL A 18 -31.03 22.52 -4.93
C VAL A 18 -29.86 21.57 -4.65
N LEU A 19 -28.94 21.93 -3.74
CA LEU A 19 -27.85 21.03 -3.37
C LEU A 19 -28.41 19.92 -2.48
N PRO A 20 -28.27 18.64 -2.87
CA PRO A 20 -28.70 17.54 -2.01
C PRO A 20 -27.89 17.62 -0.71
N VAL A 21 -28.60 17.70 0.43
CA VAL A 21 -28.00 17.50 1.75
C VAL A 21 -27.60 16.03 1.84
N GLN A 22 -26.40 15.73 1.37
CA GLN A 22 -25.77 14.44 1.56
C GLN A 22 -25.30 14.42 3.01
N ALA A 23 -26.01 13.66 3.85
CA ALA A 23 -25.54 13.35 5.19
C ALA A 23 -24.17 12.67 5.03
N LEU A 24 -23.12 13.35 5.51
CA LEU A 24 -21.78 12.78 5.60
C LEU A 24 -21.90 11.53 6.48
N THR A 25 -21.86 10.34 5.87
CA THR A 25 -21.69 9.12 6.64
C THR A 25 -20.36 9.25 7.37
N PRO A 26 -20.29 8.91 8.67
CA PRO A 26 -19.02 8.94 9.38
C PRO A 26 -18.01 8.14 8.56
N VAL A 27 -16.87 8.77 8.26
CA VAL A 27 -15.79 8.12 7.52
C VAL A 27 -15.49 6.82 8.26
N PRO A 28 -15.51 5.66 7.59
CA PRO A 28 -15.26 4.39 8.25
C PRO A 28 -13.91 4.49 8.97
N VAL A 29 -13.93 4.27 10.28
CA VAL A 29 -12.70 4.25 11.08
C VAL A 29 -11.85 3.13 10.51
N PRO A 30 -10.59 3.40 10.12
CA PRO A 30 -9.68 2.35 9.67
C PRO A 30 -9.61 1.25 10.73
N THR A 31 -10.10 0.06 10.39
CA THR A 31 -10.05 -1.12 11.27
C THR A 31 -8.68 -1.76 11.28
N GLU A 32 -7.83 -1.39 10.33
CA GLU A 32 -6.44 -1.81 10.31
C GLU A 32 -5.62 -0.96 11.27
N PRO A 33 -4.69 -1.56 12.03
CA PRO A 33 -3.83 -0.80 12.92
C PRO A 33 -2.99 0.21 12.11
N ILE A 34 -2.78 1.38 12.70
CA ILE A 34 -1.98 2.47 12.10
C ILE A 34 -0.55 1.99 11.78
N TYR A 35 -0.05 1.05 12.56
CA TYR A 35 1.25 0.41 12.36
C TYR A 35 1.05 -1.05 11.98
N TYR A 36 1.81 -1.50 10.99
CA TYR A 36 1.85 -2.89 10.62
C TYR A 36 2.36 -3.75 11.78
N GLU A 37 1.53 -4.68 12.24
CA GLU A 37 1.98 -5.78 13.09
C GLU A 37 2.23 -7.01 12.21
N PRO A 38 3.46 -7.55 12.19
CA PRO A 38 3.76 -8.71 11.39
C PRO A 38 3.02 -9.95 11.93
N PRO A 39 2.45 -10.79 11.06
CA PRO A 39 1.70 -11.95 11.51
C PRO A 39 2.63 -12.98 12.17
N VAL A 40 2.13 -13.66 13.21
CA VAL A 40 2.84 -14.80 13.80
C VAL A 40 2.53 -16.04 12.97
N VAL A 41 3.50 -16.53 12.19
CA VAL A 41 3.36 -17.77 11.42
C VAL A 41 3.50 -18.96 12.37
N GLN A 42 2.40 -19.66 12.64
CA GLN A 42 2.39 -20.85 13.49
C GLN A 42 2.63 -22.12 12.67
N ILE A 43 3.29 -23.10 13.30
CA ILE A 43 3.48 -24.44 12.73
C ILE A 43 2.18 -25.22 12.94
N THR A 44 1.49 -25.56 11.84
CA THR A 44 0.29 -26.42 11.88
C THR A 44 0.68 -27.90 11.91
N ASP A 45 -0.24 -28.76 12.35
CA ASP A 45 -0.04 -30.22 12.34
C ASP A 45 0.08 -30.78 10.92
N GLU A 46 -0.50 -30.11 9.92
CA GLU A 46 -0.33 -30.45 8.50
C GLU A 46 1.11 -30.26 8.04
N ILE A 47 1.70 -29.09 8.35
CA ILE A 47 3.09 -28.79 8.02
C ILE A 47 4.04 -29.76 8.74
N ARG A 48 3.72 -30.15 9.98
CA ARG A 48 4.47 -31.18 10.71
C ARG A 48 4.42 -32.55 10.03
N LYS A 49 3.44 -32.85 9.19
CA LYS A 49 3.33 -34.12 8.47
C LYS A 49 4.07 -34.12 7.13
N HIS A 50 4.43 -32.96 6.58
CA HIS A 50 5.20 -32.87 5.32
C HIS A 50 6.54 -33.62 5.40
N SER A 51 6.88 -34.36 4.36
CA SER A 51 8.19 -34.99 4.16
C SER A 51 9.31 -33.94 3.99
N CYS A 52 10.56 -34.35 4.17
CA CYS A 52 11.72 -33.47 3.98
C CYS A 52 11.73 -32.85 2.57
N VAL A 53 11.41 -33.65 1.54
CA VAL A 53 11.34 -33.21 0.14
C VAL A 53 10.23 -32.18 -0.07
N GLU A 54 9.06 -32.36 0.55
CA GLU A 54 7.97 -31.38 0.47
C GLU A 54 8.33 -30.07 1.17
N ILE A 55 9.02 -30.14 2.31
CA ILE A 55 9.49 -28.94 3.02
C ILE A 55 10.50 -28.17 2.17
N ASP A 56 11.47 -28.86 1.57
CA ASP A 56 12.46 -28.23 0.69
C ASP A 56 11.85 -27.68 -0.59
N GLY A 57 10.91 -28.40 -1.18
CA GLY A 57 10.11 -27.93 -2.31
C GLY A 57 9.36 -26.64 -1.98
N ALA A 58 8.70 -26.59 -0.82
CA ALA A 58 7.99 -25.40 -0.35
C ALA A 58 8.94 -24.21 -0.09
N ILE A 59 10.10 -24.44 0.53
CA ILE A 59 11.13 -23.40 0.73
C ILE A 59 11.59 -22.85 -0.64
N ASN A 60 11.87 -23.73 -1.60
CA ASN A 60 12.31 -23.34 -2.95
C ASN A 60 11.24 -22.54 -3.71
N GLN A 61 9.96 -22.87 -3.56
CA GLN A 61 8.87 -22.09 -4.15
C GLN A 61 8.76 -20.68 -3.54
N LEU A 62 9.16 -20.50 -2.28
CA LEU A 62 9.09 -19.22 -1.59
C LEU A 62 10.31 -18.33 -1.86
N HIS A 63 11.46 -18.89 -2.21
CA HIS A 63 12.71 -18.14 -2.42
C HIS A 63 12.61 -16.95 -3.38
N PRO A 64 11.96 -17.06 -4.56
CA PRO A 64 11.82 -15.91 -5.48
C PRO A 64 11.08 -14.72 -4.86
N TYR A 65 10.19 -14.98 -3.90
CA TYR A 65 9.37 -13.95 -3.28
C TYR A 65 10.06 -13.24 -2.09
N ARG A 66 11.31 -13.61 -1.77
CA ARG A 66 12.11 -12.96 -0.72
C ARG A 66 12.68 -11.59 -1.10
N TYR A 67 12.56 -11.20 -2.36
CA TYR A 67 13.13 -9.97 -2.87
C TYR A 67 12.04 -9.03 -3.36
N SER A 68 12.21 -7.73 -3.11
CA SER A 68 11.39 -6.69 -3.73
C SER A 68 11.87 -6.43 -5.15
N TYR A 69 10.93 -6.29 -6.08
CA TYR A 69 11.23 -5.82 -7.44
C TYR A 69 11.23 -4.29 -7.53
N LYS A 70 10.73 -3.60 -6.50
CA LYS A 70 10.70 -2.14 -6.44
C LYS A 70 12.09 -1.63 -6.05
N PRO A 71 12.74 -0.80 -6.88
CA PRO A 71 14.01 -0.18 -6.52
C PRO A 71 13.82 0.75 -5.31
N GLY A 72 14.92 1.01 -4.59
CA GLY A 72 14.89 1.99 -3.50
C GLY A 72 14.62 3.41 -4.03
N PHE A 73 14.29 4.30 -3.10
CA PHE A 73 13.82 5.65 -3.44
C PHE A 73 14.78 6.41 -4.37
N TYR A 74 16.08 6.30 -4.11
CA TYR A 74 17.12 7.02 -4.87
C TYR A 74 17.59 6.29 -6.12
N GLU A 75 17.27 5.01 -6.30
CA GLU A 75 17.54 4.29 -7.55
C GLU A 75 16.40 4.45 -8.56
N ASP A 76 15.18 4.74 -8.09
CA ASP A 76 13.99 4.90 -8.94
C ASP A 76 13.95 6.25 -9.67
N GLY A 77 14.01 6.21 -11.00
CA GLY A 77 13.90 7.40 -11.87
C GLY A 77 12.56 8.13 -11.74
N SER A 78 11.49 7.41 -11.42
CA SER A 78 10.15 7.99 -11.27
C SER A 78 10.02 8.76 -9.95
N ASN A 79 10.59 8.24 -8.85
CA ASN A 79 10.66 8.97 -7.57
C ASN A 79 11.50 10.25 -7.72
N LYS A 80 12.63 10.18 -8.44
CA LYS A 80 13.44 11.37 -8.77
C LYS A 80 12.63 12.40 -9.54
N LEU A 81 11.95 11.98 -10.60
CA LEU A 81 11.10 12.87 -11.40
C LEU A 81 10.01 13.51 -10.53
N ALA A 82 9.29 12.71 -9.74
CA ALA A 82 8.26 13.21 -8.84
C ALA A 82 8.81 14.22 -7.83
N ALA A 83 9.97 13.95 -7.23
CA ALA A 83 10.65 14.89 -6.34
C ALA A 83 11.03 16.19 -7.06
N THR A 84 11.51 16.13 -8.31
CA THR A 84 11.80 17.34 -9.10
C THR A 84 10.54 18.13 -9.45
N LEU A 85 9.43 17.47 -9.75
CA LEU A 85 8.14 18.13 -10.03
C LEU A 85 7.63 18.89 -8.80
N ILE A 86 7.86 18.35 -7.60
CA ILE A 86 7.54 19.04 -6.34
C ILE A 86 8.48 20.24 -6.12
N ALA A 87 9.77 20.06 -6.33
CA ALA A 87 10.78 21.07 -6.01
C ALA A 87 10.77 22.28 -6.94
N PHE A 88 10.55 22.06 -8.24
CA PHE A 88 10.66 23.10 -9.26
C PHE A 88 9.31 23.65 -9.73
N ASP A 89 8.21 23.08 -9.22
CA ASP A 89 6.84 23.50 -9.52
C ASP A 89 6.57 23.74 -11.02
N THR A 90 7.14 22.87 -11.86
CA THR A 90 7.37 23.16 -13.29
C THR A 90 6.10 23.22 -14.13
N ILE A 91 4.95 22.83 -13.59
CA ILE A 91 3.67 22.81 -14.31
C ILE A 91 2.66 23.69 -13.55
N PRO A 92 2.36 24.91 -14.02
CA PRO A 92 1.56 25.91 -13.30
C PRO A 92 0.07 25.54 -13.13
N ILE A 93 -0.36 24.40 -13.67
CA ILE A 93 -1.74 23.92 -13.55
C ILE A 93 -1.88 22.89 -12.42
N VAL A 94 -0.80 22.19 -12.05
CA VAL A 94 -0.85 21.05 -11.12
C VAL A 94 0.09 21.18 -9.92
N GLU A 95 0.81 22.31 -9.83
CA GLU A 95 1.57 22.78 -8.68
C GLU A 95 2.25 21.68 -7.81
N GLY A 96 3.01 20.76 -8.41
CA GLY A 96 3.70 19.69 -7.68
C GLY A 96 2.81 18.58 -7.06
N TRP A 97 1.48 18.72 -7.08
CA TRP A 97 0.53 17.76 -6.49
C TRP A 97 0.63 16.37 -7.12
N LEU A 98 0.92 16.29 -8.42
CA LEU A 98 1.15 15.01 -9.10
C LEU A 98 2.38 14.29 -8.56
N GLY A 99 3.45 15.02 -8.25
CA GLY A 99 4.64 14.46 -7.62
C GLY A 99 4.34 13.96 -6.21
N LEU A 100 3.61 14.73 -5.41
CA LEU A 100 3.18 14.30 -4.06
C LEU A 100 2.29 13.07 -4.11
N ALA A 101 1.30 13.05 -5.00
CA ALA A 101 0.40 11.91 -5.17
C ALA A 101 1.18 10.65 -5.60
N TYR A 102 2.11 10.79 -6.54
CA TYR A 102 2.96 9.69 -6.97
C TYR A 102 3.85 9.17 -5.84
N LEU A 103 4.53 10.05 -5.10
CA LEU A 103 5.40 9.63 -3.99
C LEU A 103 4.60 8.95 -2.87
N GLY A 104 3.42 9.47 -2.55
CA GLY A 104 2.50 8.84 -1.59
C GLY A 104 2.05 7.45 -2.05
N TYR A 105 1.73 7.28 -3.34
CA TYR A 105 1.43 5.96 -3.90
C TYR A 105 2.65 5.03 -3.86
N SER A 106 3.83 5.53 -4.26
CA SER A 106 5.09 4.79 -4.28
C SER A 106 5.49 4.31 -2.88
N SER A 107 5.23 5.09 -1.83
CA SER A 107 5.46 4.68 -0.44
C SER A 107 4.50 3.58 0.01
N LEU A 108 3.23 3.62 -0.40
CA LEU A 108 2.27 2.56 -0.09
C LEU A 108 2.64 1.23 -0.78
N VAL A 109 3.15 1.30 -2.01
CA VAL A 109 3.67 0.11 -2.71
C VAL A 109 4.90 -0.43 -2.00
N ASP A 110 5.80 0.45 -1.53
CA ASP A 110 7.00 0.05 -0.76
C ASP A 110 6.63 -0.74 0.49
N GLU A 111 5.68 -0.20 1.26
CA GLU A 111 5.20 -0.84 2.47
C GLU A 111 4.57 -2.20 2.17
N LYS A 112 3.77 -2.30 1.10
CA LYS A 112 3.17 -3.56 0.67
C LYS A 112 4.22 -4.60 0.30
N GLU A 113 5.27 -4.21 -0.42
CA GLU A 113 6.38 -5.09 -0.81
C GLU A 113 7.21 -5.54 0.41
N ALA A 114 7.45 -4.65 1.37
CA ALA A 114 8.12 -4.98 2.62
C ALA A 114 7.30 -5.99 3.45
N ARG A 115 5.99 -5.75 3.60
CA ARG A 115 5.07 -6.67 4.29
C ARG A 115 5.04 -8.05 3.63
N ARG A 116 4.97 -8.12 2.29
CA ARG A 116 5.03 -9.38 1.52
C ARG A 116 6.34 -10.13 1.80
N THR A 117 7.47 -9.43 1.70
CA THR A 117 8.79 -10.01 1.89
C THR A 117 8.93 -10.57 3.31
N GLN A 118 8.53 -9.80 4.32
CA GLN A 118 8.58 -10.24 5.72
C GLN A 118 7.72 -11.49 5.97
N GLN A 119 6.50 -11.55 5.41
CA GLN A 119 5.66 -12.74 5.52
C GLN A 119 6.30 -13.98 4.89
N VAL A 120 6.95 -13.81 3.74
CA VAL A 120 7.67 -14.91 3.05
C VAL A 120 8.84 -15.37 3.91
N GLU A 121 9.63 -14.45 4.47
CA GLU A 121 10.76 -14.80 5.32
C GLU A 121 10.34 -15.55 6.58
N GLN A 122 9.25 -15.13 7.24
CA GLN A 122 8.71 -15.83 8.39
C GLN A 122 8.22 -17.25 8.03
N LYS A 123 7.58 -17.42 6.87
CA LYS A 123 7.17 -18.76 6.39
C LYS A 123 8.39 -19.65 6.12
N ILE A 124 9.43 -19.11 5.49
CA ILE A 124 10.67 -19.86 5.25
C ILE A 124 11.33 -20.23 6.58
N ALA A 125 11.45 -19.29 7.52
CA ALA A 125 12.02 -19.56 8.84
C ALA A 125 11.24 -20.64 9.61
N MET A 126 9.91 -20.61 9.51
CA MET A 126 9.03 -21.63 10.08
C MET A 126 9.29 -23.01 9.44
N LEU A 127 9.36 -23.09 8.10
CA LEU A 127 9.67 -24.35 7.40
C LEU A 127 11.07 -24.87 7.73
N GLN A 128 12.06 -23.98 7.80
CA GLN A 128 13.44 -24.30 8.21
C GLN A 128 13.51 -24.84 9.64
N ARG A 129 12.70 -24.28 10.55
CA ARG A 129 12.58 -24.81 11.91
C ARG A 129 12.01 -26.23 11.90
N VAL A 130 10.95 -26.49 11.14
CA VAL A 130 10.38 -27.86 11.02
C VAL A 130 11.39 -28.82 10.38
N LYS A 131 12.12 -28.37 9.35
CA LYS A 131 13.20 -29.13 8.73
C LYS A 131 14.26 -29.56 9.76
N ALA A 132 14.68 -28.61 10.62
CA ALA A 132 15.63 -28.86 11.69
C ALA A 132 15.07 -29.78 12.79
N GLU A 133 13.83 -29.58 13.22
CA GLU A 133 13.15 -30.45 14.20
C GLU A 133 13.06 -31.91 13.68
N LYS A 134 12.92 -32.09 12.37
CA LYS A 134 12.90 -33.40 11.70
C LYS A 134 14.27 -33.97 11.35
N HIS A 135 15.35 -33.23 11.58
CA HIS A 135 16.72 -33.63 11.25
C HIS A 135 16.94 -33.94 9.75
N CYS A 136 16.22 -33.24 8.87
CA CYS A 136 16.39 -33.36 7.43
C CYS A 136 17.65 -32.57 6.99
N PHE A 137 18.83 -33.22 6.95
CA PHE A 137 20.11 -32.60 6.59
C PHE A 137 20.76 -33.17 5.32
N GLU A 138 20.01 -33.99 4.58
CA GLU A 138 20.46 -34.64 3.34
C GLU A 138 20.84 -33.64 2.24
#